data_AF-A0A3A9XNQ0-F1
#
_entry.id   AF-A0A3A9XNQ0-F1
#
_cell.length_a   1.000
_cell.length_b   1.000
_cell.length_c   1.000
_cell.angle_alpha   90.00
_cell.angle_beta   90.00
_cell.angle_gamma   90.00
#
_symmetry.space_group_name_H-M   'P 1'
#
loop_
_entity.id
_entity.type
_entity.pdbx_description
1 polymer ?
#
loop_
_entity_poly.entity_id
_entity_poly.type
_entity_poly.pdbx_seq_one_letter_code
_entity_poly.pdbx_strand_id
1 'polypeptide(L)'
;METRFLVDPGGLRDLADALTNRYDPTVGEDALHRLSDFLTVRVPGRRDDRGKTVPELVGERRYRDAVQGLWPQLIAYSFDEPAPPEGFGNADRPAGPFAPPSRRRVVPRYFGDRGELLGILRGLIDTLFGGAAADAGKSTWCEKTPFNLLCMDFLWELVPEATIVHIKRHPVSVLASHLAQPWAPPTVDGALAYLVPIYHRWLTWKNTADLTGGRYIEVKAEDLAADWPGQRRALFERLGVDDFATRSAFEAHKLTNRNDQFGEETRAFVEEALGEVIPAMGYE
;
A
#
# COMPACT_ATOMS: atom_id res chain seq x y z
N MET A 1 6.00 -4.68 -8.18
CA MET A 1 6.68 -3.64 -7.39
C MET A 1 5.75 -3.20 -6.26
N GLU A 2 6.24 -3.10 -5.03
CA GLU A 2 5.51 -2.52 -3.90
C GLU A 2 5.90 -1.06 -3.77
N THR A 3 5.00 -0.15 -4.13
CA THR A 3 5.29 1.28 -4.04
C THR A 3 5.06 1.80 -2.63
N ARG A 4 4.11 1.20 -1.90
CA ARG A 4 3.73 1.46 -0.50
C ARG A 4 3.18 2.85 -0.21
N PHE A 5 3.65 3.91 -0.87
CA PHE A 5 3.27 5.29 -0.61
C PHE A 5 1.79 5.61 -0.91
N LEU A 6 1.04 4.74 -1.58
CA LEU A 6 -0.40 4.93 -1.80
C LEU A 6 -1.19 4.80 -0.50
N VAL A 7 -0.91 3.75 0.28
CA VAL A 7 -1.79 3.28 1.36
C VAL A 7 -1.10 3.13 2.72
N ASP A 8 0.24 3.06 2.74
CA ASP A 8 0.98 2.97 3.99
C ASP A 8 0.80 4.23 4.86
N PRO A 9 0.97 4.13 6.19
CA PRO A 9 0.96 5.29 7.07
C PRO A 9 1.97 6.36 6.60
N GLY A 10 1.52 7.62 6.48
CA GLY A 10 2.33 8.70 5.89
C GLY A 10 2.27 8.80 4.35
N GLY A 11 1.54 7.90 3.69
CA GLY A 11 1.29 7.93 2.25
C GLY A 11 0.13 8.82 1.83
N LEU A 12 -0.35 8.62 0.59
CA LEU A 12 -1.40 9.44 -0.04
C LEU A 12 -2.73 9.39 0.72
N ARG A 13 -3.12 8.22 1.24
CA ARG A 13 -4.34 8.08 2.05
C ARG A 13 -4.31 8.96 3.30
N ASP A 14 -3.21 8.88 4.06
CA ASP A 14 -3.03 9.64 5.29
C ASP A 14 -3.02 11.15 5.02
N LEU A 15 -2.34 11.56 3.94
CA LEU A 15 -2.37 12.95 3.48
C LEU A 15 -3.79 13.39 3.09
N ALA A 16 -4.52 12.57 2.34
CA ALA A 16 -5.87 12.89 1.91
C ALA A 16 -6.77 13.17 3.11
N ASP A 17 -6.72 12.32 4.14
CA ASP A 17 -7.50 12.50 5.36
C ASP A 17 -7.04 13.72 6.17
N ALA A 18 -5.73 13.94 6.28
CA ALA A 18 -5.14 15.06 7.01
C ALA A 18 -5.44 16.43 6.40
N LEU A 19 -5.51 16.53 5.07
CA LEU A 19 -5.74 17.80 4.38
C LEU A 19 -7.23 18.09 4.08
N THR A 20 -8.12 17.17 4.46
CA THR A 20 -9.57 17.28 4.30
C THR A 20 -10.28 17.16 5.65
N ASN A 21 -10.72 15.95 6.01
CA ASN A 21 -11.61 15.68 7.13
C ASN A 21 -10.99 15.93 8.50
N ARG A 22 -9.67 15.77 8.61
CA ARG A 22 -8.91 15.95 9.85
C ARG A 22 -8.08 17.23 9.87
N TYR A 23 -8.39 18.18 9.00
CA TYR A 23 -7.54 19.34 8.83
C TYR A 23 -7.39 20.16 10.11
N ASP A 24 -6.15 20.23 10.57
CA ASP A 24 -5.59 21.32 11.33
C ASP A 24 -4.16 21.58 10.84
N PRO A 25 -3.59 22.79 11.03
CA PRO A 25 -2.27 23.11 10.50
C PRO A 25 -1.15 22.16 10.96
N THR A 26 -1.24 21.60 12.17
CA THR A 26 -0.22 20.69 12.72
C THR A 26 -0.35 19.30 12.12
N VAL A 27 -1.57 18.74 12.08
CA VAL A 27 -1.83 17.43 11.46
C VAL A 27 -1.47 17.45 9.98
N GLY A 28 -1.82 18.51 9.26
CA GLY A 28 -1.49 18.65 7.84
C GLY A 28 0.02 18.80 7.59
N GLU A 29 0.72 19.60 8.40
CA GLU A 29 2.17 19.72 8.33
C GLU A 29 2.89 18.40 8.65
N ASP A 30 2.44 17.67 9.68
CA ASP A 30 2.99 16.36 10.02
C ASP A 30 2.74 15.33 8.91
N ALA A 31 1.57 15.35 8.27
CA ALA A 31 1.28 14.49 7.13
C ALA A 31 2.15 14.83 5.91
N LEU A 32 2.39 16.11 5.64
CA LEU A 32 3.33 16.55 4.59
C LEU A 32 4.76 16.12 4.88
N HIS A 33 5.21 16.21 6.14
CA HIS A 33 6.54 15.71 6.54
C HIS A 33 6.67 14.20 6.32
N ARG A 34 5.66 13.41 6.74
CA ARG A 34 5.67 11.96 6.51
C ARG A 34 5.66 11.61 5.03
N LEU A 35 4.86 12.30 4.23
CA LEU A 35 4.82 12.09 2.78
C LEU A 35 6.14 12.47 2.12
N SER A 36 6.76 13.57 2.54
CA SER A 36 8.07 14.01 2.06
C SER A 36 9.14 12.96 2.34
N ASP A 37 9.22 12.45 3.58
CA ASP A 37 10.12 11.34 3.94
C ASP A 37 9.87 10.10 3.06
N PHE A 38 8.61 9.74 2.83
CA PHE A 38 8.27 8.64 1.94
C PHE A 38 8.79 8.87 0.51
N LEU A 39 8.41 9.98 -0.11
CA LEU A 39 8.69 10.25 -1.52
C LEU A 39 10.16 10.61 -1.80
N THR A 40 10.89 11.11 -0.82
CA THR A 40 12.28 11.58 -1.02
C THR A 40 13.34 10.67 -0.42
N VAL A 41 13.01 9.89 0.62
CA VAL A 41 13.96 9.02 1.32
C VAL A 41 13.58 7.56 1.18
N ARG A 42 12.40 7.17 1.67
CA ARG A 42 12.05 5.73 1.80
C ARG A 42 11.81 5.05 0.47
N VAL A 43 11.02 5.66 -0.41
CA VAL A 43 10.69 5.10 -1.74
C VAL A 43 11.93 5.06 -2.65
N PRO A 44 12.74 6.14 -2.76
CA PRO A 44 13.98 6.08 -3.52
C PRO A 44 15.05 5.14 -2.91
N GLY A 45 15.06 4.98 -1.59
CA GLY A 45 16.04 4.14 -0.88
C GLY A 45 15.73 2.64 -0.88
N ARG A 46 14.49 2.24 -1.21
CA ARG A 46 14.07 0.83 -1.20
C ARG A 46 14.22 0.22 -2.60
N ARG A 47 14.91 -0.92 -2.65
CA ARG A 47 15.01 -1.76 -3.86
C ARG A 47 13.97 -2.89 -3.80
N ASP A 48 13.41 -3.23 -4.96
CA ASP A 48 12.55 -4.39 -5.12
C ASP A 48 13.36 -5.71 -5.23
N ASP A 49 12.66 -6.82 -5.45
CA ASP A 49 13.24 -8.16 -5.62
C ASP A 49 14.18 -8.27 -6.83
N ARG A 50 14.08 -7.32 -7.78
CA ARG A 50 14.93 -7.22 -8.97
C ARG A 50 16.08 -6.22 -8.76
N GLY A 51 16.23 -5.70 -7.55
CA GLY A 51 17.25 -4.72 -7.21
C GLY A 51 16.97 -3.34 -7.78
N LYS A 52 15.74 -3.02 -8.19
CA LYS A 52 15.37 -1.72 -8.77
C LYS A 52 14.62 -0.84 -7.78
N THR A 53 14.88 0.47 -7.82
CA THR A 53 14.10 1.45 -7.04
C THR A 53 12.88 1.92 -7.83
N VAL A 54 11.87 2.48 -7.14
CA VAL A 54 10.71 3.07 -7.84
C VAL A 54 11.14 4.18 -8.82
N PRO A 55 12.03 5.12 -8.47
CA PRO A 55 12.53 6.12 -9.42
C PRO A 55 13.22 5.51 -10.65
N GLU A 56 14.02 4.45 -10.48
CA GLU A 56 14.66 3.75 -11.61
C GLU A 56 13.60 3.12 -12.55
N LEU A 57 12.49 2.62 -11.99
CA LEU A 57 11.44 1.93 -12.75
C LEU A 57 10.50 2.89 -13.49
N VAL A 58 10.19 4.05 -12.92
CA VAL A 58 9.32 5.05 -13.55
C VAL A 58 10.09 6.09 -14.35
N GLY A 59 11.41 6.17 -14.17
CA GLY A 59 12.29 7.17 -14.75
C GLY A 59 12.67 8.23 -13.71
N GLU A 60 13.97 8.33 -13.41
CA GLU A 60 14.45 9.13 -12.27
C GLU A 60 14.12 10.63 -12.40
N ARG A 61 14.24 11.18 -13.61
CA ARG A 61 13.91 12.58 -13.88
C ARG A 61 12.41 12.82 -13.71
N ARG A 62 11.57 11.98 -14.34
CA ARG A 62 10.11 12.02 -14.20
C ARG A 62 9.70 11.95 -12.72
N TYR A 63 10.30 11.04 -11.97
CA TYR A 63 10.04 10.90 -10.53
C TYR A 63 10.35 12.19 -9.78
N ARG A 64 11.57 12.71 -9.95
CA ARG A 64 12.03 13.92 -9.28
C ARG A 64 11.16 15.14 -9.63
N ASP A 65 10.88 15.33 -10.91
CA ASP A 65 10.11 16.46 -11.42
C ASP A 65 8.66 16.39 -10.91
N ALA A 66 8.04 15.20 -10.90
CA ALA A 66 6.68 15.00 -10.40
C ALA A 66 6.58 15.22 -8.88
N VAL A 67 7.54 14.70 -8.09
CA VAL A 67 7.59 14.94 -6.65
C VAL A 67 7.83 16.41 -6.32
N GLN A 68 8.72 17.09 -7.04
CA GLN A 68 8.95 18.52 -6.86
C GLN A 68 7.72 19.37 -7.23
N GLY A 69 7.04 18.99 -8.32
CA GLY A 69 5.81 19.65 -8.76
C GLY A 69 4.60 19.44 -7.84
N LEU A 70 4.66 18.47 -6.92
CA LEU A 70 3.58 18.20 -5.96
C LEU A 70 3.51 19.28 -4.87
N TRP A 71 4.65 19.70 -4.32
CA TRP A 71 4.69 20.54 -3.12
C TRP A 71 3.96 21.89 -3.24
N PRO A 72 4.13 22.66 -4.33
CA PRO A 72 3.40 23.92 -4.51
C PRO A 72 1.88 23.74 -4.59
N GLN A 73 1.42 22.55 -4.95
CA GLN A 73 -0.01 22.23 -5.01
C GLN A 73 -0.59 21.87 -3.63
N LEU A 74 0.24 21.50 -2.65
CA LEU A 74 -0.19 21.09 -1.32
C LEU A 74 0.10 22.13 -0.23
N ILE A 75 1.01 23.07 -0.48
CA ILE A 75 1.50 24.05 0.51
C ILE A 75 0.95 25.44 0.18
N ALA A 76 0.26 26.06 1.13
CA ALA A 76 -0.27 27.42 0.98
C ALA A 76 0.81 28.46 1.23
N TYR A 77 1.67 28.21 2.22
CA TYR A 77 2.72 29.13 2.62
C TYR A 77 3.87 28.40 3.32
N SER A 78 5.05 28.98 3.33
CA SER A 78 6.18 28.45 4.11
C SER A 78 6.95 29.59 4.76
N PHE A 79 7.41 29.36 5.99
CA PHE A 79 8.10 30.37 6.79
C PHE A 79 9.10 29.72 7.72
N ASP A 80 10.06 30.49 8.20
CA ASP A 80 10.99 30.02 9.23
C ASP A 80 10.45 30.42 10.59
N GLU A 81 10.08 29.43 11.39
CA GLU A 81 9.75 29.64 12.79
C GLU A 81 11.04 29.90 13.55
N PRO A 82 11.17 31.07 14.21
CA PRO A 82 12.37 31.42 14.93
C PRO A 82 12.57 30.43 16.08
N ALA A 83 13.83 30.19 16.42
CA ALA A 83 14.19 29.48 17.63
C ALA A 83 13.48 30.15 18.84
N PRO A 84 12.97 29.36 19.81
CA PRO A 84 12.52 29.92 21.07
C PRO A 84 13.60 30.82 21.69
N PRO A 85 13.23 31.99 22.24
CA PRO A 85 14.20 32.84 22.90
C PRO A 85 14.83 32.13 24.10
N GLU A 86 16.05 32.53 24.45
CA GLU A 86 16.71 32.02 25.66
C GLU A 86 15.80 32.19 26.89
N GLY A 87 15.60 31.10 27.65
CA GLY A 87 14.74 31.09 28.85
C GLY A 87 13.26 30.73 28.62
N PHE A 88 12.83 30.39 27.40
CA PHE A 88 11.46 29.93 27.17
C PHE A 88 11.15 28.61 27.91
N GLY A 89 10.02 28.57 28.66
CA GLY A 89 9.53 27.39 29.39
C GLY A 89 10.02 27.25 30.84
N ASN A 90 11.28 27.57 31.12
CA ASN A 90 11.84 27.69 32.48
C ASN A 90 12.86 28.83 32.47
N ALA A 91 12.41 30.04 32.80
CA ALA A 91 13.21 31.27 32.74
C ALA A 91 14.55 31.20 33.51
N ASP A 92 14.68 30.26 34.44
CA ASP A 92 15.85 30.09 35.30
C ASP A 92 16.82 28.98 34.85
N ARG A 93 16.56 28.28 33.73
CA ARG A 93 17.43 27.19 33.26
C ARG A 93 17.62 27.23 31.74
N PRO A 94 18.87 27.13 31.24
CA PRO A 94 19.12 27.04 29.81
C PRO A 94 18.46 25.76 29.25
N ALA A 95 17.88 25.86 28.04
CA ALA A 95 17.16 24.77 27.37
C ALA A 95 18.05 23.56 27.01
N GLY A 96 19.37 23.66 27.21
CA GLY A 96 20.38 22.66 26.91
C GLY A 96 21.72 23.34 26.58
N PRO A 97 22.78 22.58 26.26
CA PRO A 97 24.08 23.13 25.87
C PRO A 97 24.10 23.75 24.45
N PHE A 98 23.02 23.61 23.69
CA PHE A 98 22.88 24.14 22.33
C PHE A 98 21.58 24.94 22.20
N ALA A 99 21.62 26.06 21.51
CA ALA A 99 20.41 26.82 21.18
C ALA A 99 19.50 25.96 20.27
N PRO A 100 18.17 25.94 20.52
CA PRO A 100 17.24 25.29 19.61
C PRO A 100 17.34 25.93 18.21
N PRO A 101 17.36 25.15 17.12
CA PRO A 101 17.44 25.71 15.78
C PRO A 101 16.11 26.35 15.37
N SER A 102 16.15 27.31 14.44
CA SER A 102 14.97 27.72 13.69
C SER A 102 14.41 26.54 12.89
N ARG A 103 13.08 26.43 12.80
CA ARG A 103 12.42 25.34 12.08
C ARG A 103 11.73 25.87 10.83
N ARG A 104 12.00 25.27 9.66
CA ARG A 104 11.17 25.52 8.48
C ARG A 104 9.78 24.96 8.72
N ARG A 105 8.76 25.82 8.67
CA ARG A 105 7.36 25.46 8.78
C ARG A 105 6.67 25.57 7.43
N VAL A 106 5.68 24.72 7.23
CA VAL A 106 4.78 24.80 6.08
C VAL A 106 3.34 24.93 6.57
N VAL A 107 2.60 25.83 5.95
CA VAL A 107 1.14 25.92 6.12
C VAL A 107 0.52 25.04 5.04
N PRO A 108 -0.05 23.88 5.40
CA PRO A 108 -0.73 23.03 4.43
C PRO A 108 -1.94 23.75 3.82
N ARG A 109 -2.26 23.47 2.57
CA ARG A 109 -3.56 23.85 2.00
C ARG A 109 -4.65 22.98 2.64
N TYR A 110 -5.74 23.63 3.04
CA TYR A 110 -6.99 22.94 3.35
C TYR A 110 -7.77 22.70 2.04
N PHE A 111 -8.27 21.49 1.87
CA PHE A 111 -9.14 21.13 0.74
C PHE A 111 -10.56 20.90 1.26
N GLY A 112 -11.43 21.88 1.03
CA GLY A 112 -12.86 21.77 1.34
C GLY A 112 -13.58 20.75 0.45
N ASP A 113 -13.07 20.55 -0.78
CA ASP A 113 -13.46 19.47 -1.66
C ASP A 113 -12.34 18.43 -1.73
N ARG A 114 -12.61 17.22 -1.26
CA ARG A 114 -11.67 16.10 -1.31
C ARG A 114 -11.37 15.66 -2.74
N GLY A 115 -12.29 15.86 -3.68
CA GLY A 115 -12.09 15.58 -5.10
C GLY A 115 -10.97 16.41 -5.72
N GLU A 116 -10.82 17.69 -5.31
CA GLU A 116 -9.70 18.54 -5.76
C GLU A 116 -8.36 17.91 -5.35
N LEU A 117 -8.22 17.52 -4.09
CA LEU A 117 -7.00 16.89 -3.59
C LEU A 117 -6.72 15.56 -4.31
N LEU A 118 -7.72 14.70 -4.45
CA LEU A 118 -7.56 13.44 -5.16
C LEU A 118 -7.14 13.64 -6.61
N GLY A 119 -7.62 14.68 -7.28
CA GLY A 119 -7.16 15.05 -8.63
C GLY A 119 -5.67 15.35 -8.67
N ILE A 120 -5.14 16.10 -7.69
CA ILE A 120 -3.71 16.38 -7.54
C ILE A 120 -2.92 15.09 -7.30
N LEU A 121 -3.38 14.24 -6.37
CA LEU A 121 -2.70 12.99 -6.01
C LEU A 121 -2.72 11.98 -7.15
N ARG A 122 -3.83 11.92 -7.89
CA ARG A 122 -3.96 11.11 -9.11
C ARG A 122 -3.03 11.63 -10.21
N GLY A 123 -2.89 12.95 -10.37
CA GLY A 123 -1.94 13.53 -11.32
C GLY A 123 -0.49 13.09 -11.08
N LEU A 124 -0.08 12.92 -9.82
CA LEU A 124 1.21 12.31 -9.46
C LEU A 124 1.29 10.85 -9.97
N ILE A 125 0.29 10.03 -9.66
CA ILE A 125 0.22 8.61 -10.06
C ILE A 125 0.26 8.46 -11.58
N ASP A 126 -0.54 9.23 -12.31
CA ASP A 126 -0.62 9.21 -13.76
C ASP A 126 0.72 9.62 -14.38
N THR A 127 1.37 10.64 -13.82
CA THR A 127 2.70 11.07 -14.27
C THR A 127 3.72 9.96 -14.09
N LEU A 128 3.74 9.32 -12.90
CA LEU A 128 4.71 8.28 -12.56
C LEU A 128 4.43 6.96 -13.28
N PHE A 129 3.32 6.29 -12.99
CA PHE A 129 3.02 4.95 -13.50
C PHE A 129 2.42 4.98 -14.89
N GLY A 130 1.46 5.87 -15.15
CA GLY A 130 0.85 6.02 -16.47
C GLY A 130 1.90 6.41 -17.52
N GLY A 131 2.75 7.35 -17.16
CA GLY A 131 3.84 7.77 -18.03
C GLY A 131 4.94 6.72 -18.23
N ALA A 132 5.29 5.93 -17.20
CA ALA A 132 6.20 4.79 -17.37
C ALA A 132 5.59 3.67 -18.25
N ALA A 133 4.28 3.42 -18.14
CA ALA A 133 3.58 2.51 -19.02
C ALA A 133 3.60 3.03 -20.47
N ALA A 134 3.36 4.32 -20.68
CA ALA A 134 3.41 4.94 -22.01
C ALA A 134 4.80 4.82 -22.66
N ASP A 135 5.89 5.07 -21.92
CA ASP A 135 7.26 4.86 -22.41
C ASP A 135 7.51 3.41 -22.85
N ALA A 136 6.88 2.45 -22.16
CA ALA A 136 6.95 1.02 -22.49
C ALA A 136 5.94 0.60 -23.59
N GLY A 137 5.20 1.52 -24.19
CA GLY A 137 4.17 1.24 -25.20
C GLY A 137 2.97 0.48 -24.63
N LYS A 138 2.67 0.65 -23.34
CA LYS A 138 1.57 0.01 -22.63
C LYS A 138 0.48 1.02 -22.29
N SER A 139 -0.78 0.60 -22.43
CA SER A 139 -1.96 1.39 -22.05
C SER A 139 -2.34 1.25 -20.58
N THR A 140 -1.74 0.30 -19.86
CA THR A 140 -2.09 -0.05 -18.48
C THR A 140 -0.83 -0.23 -17.65
N TRP A 141 -0.86 0.22 -16.40
CA TRP A 141 0.15 -0.05 -15.38
C TRP A 141 -0.44 -0.93 -14.27
N CYS A 142 0.42 -1.59 -13.51
CA CYS A 142 0.02 -2.42 -12.37
C CYS A 142 0.93 -2.13 -11.19
N GLU A 143 0.33 -1.88 -10.04
CA GLU A 143 0.99 -1.78 -8.75
C GLU A 143 0.59 -2.98 -7.90
N LYS A 144 1.54 -3.52 -7.13
CA LYS A 144 1.31 -4.70 -6.30
C LYS A 144 1.83 -4.42 -4.90
N THR A 145 0.94 -4.01 -4.02
CA THR A 145 1.15 -3.96 -2.57
C THR A 145 0.07 -4.78 -1.87
N PRO A 146 0.40 -5.85 -1.11
CA PRO A 146 -0.61 -6.70 -0.48
C PRO A 146 -1.63 -5.96 0.39
N PHE A 147 -1.21 -4.94 1.13
CA PHE A 147 -2.08 -4.16 2.02
C PHE A 147 -3.01 -3.17 1.31
N ASN A 148 -2.95 -3.07 -0.02
CA ASN A 148 -3.97 -2.36 -0.80
C ASN A 148 -5.37 -2.90 -0.52
N LEU A 149 -5.48 -4.20 -0.22
CA LEU A 149 -6.73 -4.86 0.16
C LEU A 149 -7.42 -4.19 1.37
N LEU A 150 -6.67 -3.55 2.25
CA LEU A 150 -7.22 -2.88 3.44
C LEU A 150 -7.71 -1.45 3.17
N CYS A 151 -7.50 -0.95 1.95
CA CYS A 151 -7.70 0.44 1.56
C CYS A 151 -8.40 0.57 0.19
N MET A 152 -9.19 -0.42 -0.22
CA MET A 152 -9.78 -0.48 -1.56
C MET A 152 -10.69 0.71 -1.88
N ASP A 153 -11.48 1.17 -0.91
CA ASP A 153 -12.37 2.33 -1.09
C ASP A 153 -11.57 3.59 -1.46
N PHE A 154 -10.46 3.84 -0.76
CA PHE A 154 -9.56 4.95 -1.08
C PHE A 154 -8.89 4.77 -2.45
N LEU A 155 -8.51 3.54 -2.82
CA LEU A 155 -7.91 3.28 -4.13
C LEU A 155 -8.89 3.55 -5.27
N TRP A 156 -10.17 3.23 -5.12
CA TRP A 156 -11.22 3.61 -6.09
C TRP A 156 -11.60 5.09 -6.00
N GLU A 157 -11.45 5.73 -4.85
CA GLU A 157 -11.55 7.20 -4.74
C GLU A 157 -10.47 7.88 -5.59
N LEU A 158 -9.24 7.38 -5.49
CA LEU A 158 -8.06 7.93 -6.13
C LEU A 158 -7.98 7.57 -7.62
N VAL A 159 -8.34 6.34 -7.97
CA VAL A 159 -8.34 5.80 -9.34
C VAL A 159 -9.66 5.02 -9.54
N PRO A 160 -10.77 5.71 -9.88
CA PRO A 160 -12.09 5.10 -10.04
C PRO A 160 -12.16 3.98 -11.07
N GLU A 161 -11.27 4.01 -12.06
CA GLU A 161 -11.15 2.97 -13.07
C GLU A 161 -10.25 1.78 -12.67
N ALA A 162 -9.69 1.77 -11.46
CA ALA A 162 -8.82 0.69 -11.03
C ALA A 162 -9.61 -0.63 -10.91
N THR A 163 -9.00 -1.71 -11.41
CA THR A 163 -9.45 -3.08 -11.11
C THR A 163 -8.54 -3.66 -10.05
N ILE A 164 -9.12 -4.11 -8.93
CA ILE A 164 -8.39 -4.69 -7.82
C ILE A 164 -8.47 -6.21 -7.94
N VAL A 165 -7.32 -6.83 -8.16
CA VAL A 165 -7.18 -8.29 -8.21
C VAL A 165 -6.69 -8.79 -6.85
N HIS A 166 -7.55 -9.50 -6.13
CA HIS A 166 -7.23 -10.16 -4.87
C HIS A 166 -6.83 -11.62 -5.13
N ILE A 167 -5.54 -11.89 -5.02
CA ILE A 167 -5.02 -13.27 -5.06
C ILE A 167 -5.19 -13.90 -3.67
N LYS A 168 -6.04 -14.92 -3.60
CA LYS A 168 -6.31 -15.73 -2.41
C LYS A 168 -5.42 -16.97 -2.43
N ARG A 169 -5.07 -17.45 -1.25
CA ARG A 169 -4.42 -18.75 -1.03
C ARG A 169 -5.02 -19.35 0.24
N HIS A 170 -5.03 -20.67 0.35
CA HIS A 170 -5.54 -21.34 1.54
C HIS A 170 -4.94 -20.74 2.84
N PRO A 171 -5.76 -20.23 3.79
CA PRO A 171 -5.25 -19.48 4.94
C PRO A 171 -4.22 -20.24 5.80
N VAL A 172 -4.40 -21.55 5.97
CA VAL A 172 -3.43 -22.43 6.66
C VAL A 172 -2.06 -22.43 5.95
N SER A 173 -2.05 -22.51 4.61
CA SER A 173 -0.80 -22.47 3.83
C SER A 173 -0.15 -21.09 3.86
N VAL A 174 -0.94 -20.02 3.95
CA VAL A 174 -0.42 -18.65 4.15
C VAL A 174 0.26 -18.53 5.51
N LEU A 175 -0.35 -19.06 6.58
CA LEU A 175 0.26 -19.09 7.91
C LEU A 175 1.57 -19.87 7.92
N ALA A 176 1.58 -21.09 7.35
CA ALA A 176 2.79 -21.90 7.21
C ALA A 176 3.90 -21.15 6.43
N SER A 177 3.52 -20.37 5.42
CA SER A 177 4.45 -19.50 4.70
C SER A 177 5.00 -18.39 5.57
N HIS A 178 4.19 -17.75 6.41
CA HIS A 178 4.62 -16.67 7.32
C HIS A 178 5.66 -17.17 8.34
N LEU A 179 5.48 -18.37 8.90
CA LEU A 179 6.44 -18.94 9.86
C LEU A 179 7.86 -19.10 9.30
N ALA A 180 8.00 -19.16 7.96
CA ALA A 180 9.29 -19.24 7.30
C ALA A 180 9.87 -17.87 6.87
N GLN A 181 9.18 -16.77 7.17
CA GLN A 181 9.63 -15.43 6.78
C GLN A 181 10.33 -14.73 7.95
N PRO A 182 11.50 -14.11 7.74
CA PRO A 182 12.24 -13.42 8.80
C PRO A 182 11.54 -12.14 9.31
N TRP A 183 10.57 -11.62 8.55
CA TRP A 183 9.81 -10.41 8.89
C TRP A 183 8.50 -10.72 9.62
N ALA A 184 8.11 -11.99 9.75
CA ALA A 184 6.87 -12.40 10.40
C ALA A 184 7.15 -13.05 11.76
N PRO A 185 6.16 -13.10 12.66
CA PRO A 185 6.30 -13.87 13.91
C PRO A 185 6.63 -15.35 13.64
N PRO A 186 7.61 -15.94 14.35
CA PRO A 186 8.09 -17.30 14.06
C PRO A 186 7.26 -18.40 14.74
N THR A 187 6.20 -18.04 15.48
CA THR A 187 5.33 -19.00 16.18
C THR A 187 3.93 -18.99 15.60
N VAL A 188 3.20 -20.12 15.73
CA VAL A 188 1.83 -20.25 15.24
C VAL A 188 0.93 -19.17 15.84
N ASP A 189 0.95 -18.99 17.17
CA ASP A 189 0.16 -17.96 17.86
C ASP A 189 0.50 -16.54 17.37
N GLY A 190 1.80 -16.25 17.18
CA GLY A 190 2.24 -14.96 16.67
C GLY A 190 1.77 -14.73 15.24
N ALA A 191 1.84 -15.74 14.37
CA ALA A 191 1.38 -15.65 12.99
C ALA A 191 -0.16 -15.53 12.92
N LEU A 192 -0.90 -16.20 13.79
CA LEU A 192 -2.35 -15.99 13.95
C LEU A 192 -2.66 -14.57 14.41
N ALA A 193 -2.00 -14.08 15.47
CA ALA A 193 -2.17 -12.72 15.98
C ALA A 193 -1.88 -11.65 14.92
N TYR A 194 -1.01 -11.95 13.95
CA TYR A 194 -0.75 -11.09 12.79
C TYR A 194 -1.84 -11.19 11.71
N LEU A 195 -2.20 -12.41 11.29
CA LEU A 195 -3.04 -12.65 10.11
C LEU A 195 -4.54 -12.46 10.40
N VAL A 196 -5.00 -12.92 11.56
CA VAL A 196 -6.42 -12.91 11.93
C VAL A 196 -7.03 -11.49 11.87
N PRO A 197 -6.38 -10.44 12.41
CA PRO A 197 -6.91 -9.07 12.28
C PRO A 197 -7.01 -8.58 10.83
N ILE A 198 -6.06 -8.97 9.96
CA ILE A 198 -6.08 -8.60 8.54
C ILE A 198 -7.28 -9.25 7.85
N TYR A 199 -7.49 -10.55 8.09
CA TYR A 199 -8.63 -11.26 7.52
C TYR A 199 -9.95 -10.72 8.03
N HIS A 200 -10.12 -10.51 9.34
CA HIS A 200 -11.35 -9.91 9.87
C HIS A 200 -11.61 -8.52 9.30
N ARG A 201 -10.57 -7.70 9.12
CA ARG A 201 -10.73 -6.36 8.51
C ARG A 201 -11.22 -6.46 7.07
N TRP A 202 -10.65 -7.36 6.28
CA TRP A 202 -11.09 -7.62 4.92
C TRP A 202 -12.51 -8.20 4.86
N LEU A 203 -12.84 -9.18 5.71
CA LEU A 203 -14.19 -9.78 5.79
C LEU A 203 -15.25 -8.74 6.17
N THR A 204 -14.95 -7.92 7.18
CA THR A 204 -15.82 -6.81 7.58
C THR A 204 -16.08 -5.90 6.39
N TRP A 205 -15.03 -5.48 5.68
CA TRP A 205 -15.18 -4.66 4.48
C TRP A 205 -16.01 -5.38 3.42
N LYS A 206 -15.71 -6.64 3.09
CA LYS A 206 -16.37 -7.42 2.03
C LYS A 206 -17.87 -7.59 2.29
N ASN A 207 -18.27 -7.69 3.55
CA ASN A 207 -19.67 -7.82 3.96
C ASN A 207 -20.45 -6.49 3.90
N THR A 208 -19.75 -5.34 3.91
CA THR A 208 -20.37 -4.01 3.95
C THR A 208 -20.16 -3.19 2.68
N ALA A 209 -19.17 -3.53 1.87
CA ALA A 209 -18.78 -2.78 0.70
C ALA A 209 -19.82 -2.96 -0.41
N ASP A 210 -20.20 -1.85 -1.03
CA ASP A 210 -20.95 -1.89 -2.27
C ASP A 210 -20.00 -2.24 -3.42
N LEU A 211 -20.02 -3.51 -3.83
CA LEU A 211 -19.23 -3.99 -4.96
C LEU A 211 -19.94 -3.72 -6.31
N THR A 212 -21.13 -3.12 -6.28
CA THR A 212 -21.87 -2.74 -7.49
C THR A 212 -21.13 -1.59 -8.18
N GLY A 213 -20.50 -1.88 -9.32
CA GLY A 213 -19.70 -0.91 -10.08
C GLY A 213 -18.21 -0.90 -9.71
N GLY A 214 -17.81 -1.45 -8.56
CA GLY A 214 -16.41 -1.69 -8.22
C GLY A 214 -15.84 -2.89 -8.99
N ARG A 215 -14.67 -2.72 -9.62
CA ARG A 215 -13.99 -3.81 -10.32
C ARG A 215 -13.12 -4.60 -9.34
N TYR A 216 -13.75 -5.55 -8.64
CA TYR A 216 -13.09 -6.45 -7.71
C TYR A 216 -13.06 -7.88 -8.26
N ILE A 217 -11.86 -8.45 -8.40
CA ILE A 217 -11.65 -9.78 -8.94
C ILE A 217 -10.91 -10.63 -7.91
N GLU A 218 -11.56 -11.69 -7.44
CA GLU A 218 -10.89 -12.71 -6.63
C GLU A 218 -10.37 -13.84 -7.51
N VAL A 219 -9.15 -14.29 -7.23
CA VAL A 219 -8.50 -15.43 -7.90
C VAL A 219 -7.81 -16.29 -6.86
N LYS A 220 -8.01 -17.60 -6.88
CA LYS A 220 -7.23 -18.51 -6.03
C LYS A 220 -5.90 -18.83 -6.68
N ALA A 221 -4.84 -18.78 -5.89
CA ALA A 221 -3.50 -19.21 -6.30
C ALA A 221 -3.53 -20.67 -6.75
N GLU A 222 -4.29 -21.52 -6.07
CA GLU A 222 -4.43 -22.93 -6.38
C GLU A 222 -5.05 -23.16 -7.76
N ASP A 223 -6.06 -22.37 -8.14
CA ASP A 223 -6.67 -22.44 -9.48
C ASP A 223 -5.65 -22.01 -10.55
N LEU A 224 -4.94 -20.89 -10.31
CA LEU A 224 -3.86 -20.42 -11.21
C LEU A 224 -2.77 -21.48 -11.40
N ALA A 225 -2.50 -22.28 -10.37
CA ALA A 225 -1.50 -23.35 -10.43
C ALA A 225 -2.00 -24.60 -11.14
N ALA A 226 -3.29 -24.91 -11.03
CA ALA A 226 -3.91 -26.07 -11.67
C ALA A 226 -4.00 -25.90 -13.20
N ASP A 227 -4.29 -24.68 -13.67
CA ASP A 227 -4.33 -24.34 -15.09
C ASP A 227 -3.83 -22.92 -15.35
N TRP A 228 -2.51 -22.74 -15.31
CA TRP A 228 -1.90 -21.42 -15.53
C TRP A 228 -2.32 -20.77 -16.86
N PRO A 229 -2.21 -21.44 -18.03
CA PRO A 229 -2.57 -20.80 -19.30
C PRO A 229 -4.05 -20.41 -19.39
N GLY A 230 -4.97 -21.28 -18.94
CA GLY A 230 -6.40 -21.00 -19.01
C GLY A 230 -6.84 -19.93 -18.02
N GLN A 231 -6.40 -20.03 -16.76
CA GLN A 231 -6.74 -19.06 -15.71
C GLN A 231 -6.13 -17.67 -15.99
N ARG A 232 -4.90 -17.61 -16.52
CA ARG A 232 -4.30 -16.35 -16.97
C ARG A 232 -5.14 -15.70 -18.06
N ARG A 233 -5.50 -16.45 -19.11
CA ARG A 233 -6.33 -15.92 -20.21
C ARG A 233 -7.67 -15.39 -19.69
N ALA A 234 -8.35 -16.16 -18.85
CA ALA A 234 -9.62 -15.76 -18.26
C ALA A 234 -9.50 -14.50 -17.38
N LEU A 235 -8.42 -14.39 -16.59
CA LEU A 235 -8.16 -13.19 -15.80
C LEU A 235 -7.95 -11.96 -16.69
N PHE A 236 -7.15 -12.08 -17.74
CA PHE A 236 -6.84 -10.98 -18.66
C PHE A 236 -8.08 -10.52 -19.43
N GLU A 237 -8.93 -11.46 -19.86
CA GLU A 237 -10.24 -11.16 -20.45
C GLU A 237 -11.12 -10.36 -19.49
N ARG A 238 -11.22 -10.78 -18.22
CA ARG A 238 -11.97 -10.05 -17.18
C ARG A 238 -11.40 -8.65 -16.89
N LEU A 239 -10.09 -8.49 -17.07
CA LEU A 239 -9.40 -7.20 -16.94
C LEU A 239 -9.57 -6.30 -18.17
N GLY A 240 -10.03 -6.85 -19.30
CA GLY A 240 -10.13 -6.12 -20.57
C GLY A 240 -8.77 -5.78 -21.17
N VAL A 241 -7.75 -6.61 -20.95
CA VAL A 241 -6.38 -6.42 -21.48
C VAL A 241 -5.92 -7.62 -22.29
N ASP A 242 -5.02 -7.40 -23.25
CA ASP A 242 -4.48 -8.46 -24.10
C ASP A 242 -3.69 -9.50 -23.30
N ASP A 243 -4.01 -10.78 -23.53
CA ASP A 243 -3.31 -11.91 -22.93
C ASP A 243 -1.79 -11.84 -23.23
N PHE A 244 -0.97 -12.17 -22.22
CA PHE A 244 0.48 -12.11 -22.35
C PHE A 244 1.14 -13.43 -21.92
N ALA A 245 1.83 -14.07 -22.86
CA ALA A 245 2.63 -15.26 -22.60
C ALA A 245 3.78 -14.96 -21.62
N THR A 246 3.70 -15.49 -20.40
CA THR A 246 4.76 -15.35 -19.40
C THR A 246 5.86 -16.39 -19.62
N ARG A 247 7.12 -16.00 -19.36
CA ARG A 247 8.27 -16.93 -19.41
C ARG A 247 8.22 -17.99 -18.31
N SER A 248 7.56 -17.69 -17.19
CA SER A 248 7.39 -18.58 -16.04
C SER A 248 5.92 -18.94 -15.88
N ALA A 249 5.66 -20.18 -15.47
CA ALA A 249 4.34 -20.64 -15.07
C ALA A 249 4.13 -20.45 -13.56
N PHE A 250 2.86 -20.47 -13.13
CA PHE A 250 2.51 -20.54 -11.72
C PHE A 250 2.50 -22.01 -11.29
N GLU A 251 3.50 -22.43 -10.53
CA GLU A 251 3.76 -23.85 -10.27
C GLU A 251 3.08 -24.33 -8.98
N ALA A 252 2.23 -25.36 -9.09
CA ALA A 252 1.47 -25.93 -7.97
C ALA A 252 2.32 -26.38 -6.78
N HIS A 253 3.53 -26.91 -7.02
CA HIS A 253 4.39 -27.41 -5.93
C HIS A 253 4.82 -26.30 -4.96
N LYS A 254 4.83 -25.03 -5.39
CA LYS A 254 5.13 -23.88 -4.51
C LYS A 254 3.99 -23.54 -3.57
N LEU A 255 2.79 -24.06 -3.84
CA LEU A 255 1.61 -23.88 -3.01
C LEU A 255 1.43 -25.02 -2.01
N THR A 256 1.73 -26.25 -2.43
CA THR A 256 1.46 -27.49 -1.67
C THR A 256 2.62 -27.97 -0.82
N ASN A 257 3.85 -27.47 -1.03
CA ASN A 257 5.06 -27.86 -0.29
C ASN A 257 5.03 -27.60 1.23
N ARG A 258 3.93 -27.05 1.76
CA ARG A 258 3.76 -26.70 3.18
C ARG A 258 2.53 -27.35 3.80
N ASN A 259 1.83 -28.22 3.07
CA ASN A 259 0.60 -28.86 3.56
C ASN A 259 0.85 -29.80 4.75
N ASP A 260 2.05 -30.36 4.83
CA ASP A 260 2.47 -31.30 5.88
C ASP A 260 3.34 -30.63 6.96
N GLN A 261 3.40 -29.29 6.98
CA GLN A 261 4.26 -28.54 7.92
C GLN A 261 3.72 -28.56 9.36
N PHE A 262 2.43 -28.88 9.54
CA PHE A 262 1.78 -28.97 10.84
C PHE A 262 1.41 -30.42 11.16
N GLY A 263 1.69 -30.86 12.38
CA GLY A 263 1.06 -32.07 12.92
C GLY A 263 -0.45 -31.88 13.09
N GLU A 264 -1.19 -32.98 13.23
CA GLU A 264 -2.66 -32.98 13.28
C GLU A 264 -3.24 -32.00 14.31
N GLU A 265 -2.72 -31.99 15.54
CA GLU A 265 -3.17 -31.11 16.62
C GLU A 265 -2.96 -29.62 16.28
N THR A 266 -1.78 -29.27 15.78
CA THR A 266 -1.47 -27.89 15.39
C THR A 266 -2.32 -27.43 14.21
N ARG A 267 -2.55 -28.34 13.25
CA ARG A 267 -3.40 -28.05 12.09
C ARG A 267 -4.84 -27.79 12.53
N ALA A 268 -5.41 -28.65 13.37
CA ALA A 268 -6.75 -28.49 13.91
C ALA A 268 -6.91 -27.15 14.67
N PHE A 269 -5.93 -26.80 15.51
CA PHE A 269 -5.91 -25.52 16.21
C PHE A 269 -5.90 -24.31 15.24
N VAL A 270 -5.10 -24.36 14.18
CA VAL A 270 -5.05 -23.29 13.17
C VAL A 270 -6.34 -23.21 12.35
N GLU A 271 -6.92 -24.35 11.98
CA GLU A 271 -8.19 -24.42 11.24
C GLU A 271 -9.35 -23.89 12.08
N GLU A 272 -9.38 -24.20 13.39
CA GLU A 272 -10.34 -23.62 14.33
C GLU A 272 -10.21 -22.10 14.40
N ALA A 273 -8.99 -21.58 14.58
CA ALA A 273 -8.73 -20.14 14.65
C ALA A 273 -9.06 -19.39 13.35
N LEU A 274 -9.02 -20.07 12.20
CA LEU A 274 -9.31 -19.51 10.88
C LEU A 274 -10.69 -19.95 10.35
N GLY A 275 -11.55 -20.52 11.20
CA GLY A 275 -12.77 -21.22 10.79
C GLY A 275 -13.76 -20.38 9.99
N GLU A 276 -13.85 -19.06 10.25
CA GLU A 276 -14.68 -18.15 9.44
C GLU A 276 -13.97 -17.68 8.16
N VAL A 277 -12.64 -17.63 8.17
CA VAL A 277 -11.80 -17.10 7.08
C VAL A 277 -11.70 -18.09 5.93
N ILE A 278 -11.49 -19.37 6.24
CA ILE A 278 -11.34 -20.46 5.25
C ILE A 278 -12.54 -20.50 4.27
N PRO A 279 -13.80 -20.64 4.74
CA PRO A 279 -14.96 -20.67 3.86
C PRO A 279 -15.19 -19.33 3.15
N ALA A 280 -14.94 -18.20 3.81
CA ALA A 280 -15.12 -16.88 3.19
C ALA A 280 -14.08 -16.57 2.08
N MET A 281 -12.91 -17.20 2.16
CA MET A 281 -11.92 -17.24 1.08
C MET A 281 -12.29 -18.26 -0.03
N GLY A 282 -13.32 -19.08 0.19
CA GLY A 282 -13.86 -20.06 -0.74
C GLY A 282 -13.17 -21.42 -0.67
N TYR A 283 -12.56 -21.76 0.46
CA TYR A 283 -11.96 -23.09 0.70
C TYR A 283 -12.88 -23.93 1.60
N GLU A 284 -12.76 -25.25 1.48
CA GLU A 284 -13.45 -26.23 2.32
C GLU A 284 -12.56 -26.67 3.49
#